data_AF-A0A9P6GXW5-F1
#
_entry.id   AF-A0A9P6GXW5-F1
#
_cell.length_a   1.000
_cell.length_b   1.000
_cell.length_c   1.000
_cell.angle_alpha   90.00
_cell.angle_beta   90.00
_cell.angle_gamma   90.00
#
_symmetry.space_group_name_H-M   'P 1'
#
loop_
_entity.id
_entity.type
_entity.pdbx_description
1 polymer ?
#
loop_
_entity_poly.entity_id
_entity_poly.type
_entity_poly.pdbx_seq_one_letter_code
_entity_poly.pdbx_strand_id
1 'polypeptide(L)'
;MSKVKRIETENEREELVGFLKTGKLPEEYKGWHKTALIKKYECFIIREADLFMAKNDVLVLFCCNFQIEKKKSFILNVHLPGHISANKLEEVVFKNSGGFTRNDIRELIKFCESCQLNQSLITRPPMKNIIESAIMHRWIADTVDMSHYAASNDGYCWMLNIVDSYSKFAWSFPLKDKSMKTYAKTFKKLFFCEGP
;
A
#
# COMPACT_ATOMS: atom_id res chain seq x y z
N MET A 1 -9.75 22.81 9.03
CA MET A 1 -8.36 22.32 8.98
C MET A 1 -7.46 23.46 9.43
N SER A 2 -6.82 23.35 10.61
CA SER A 2 -5.79 24.32 11.03
C SER A 2 -4.69 24.33 9.96
N LYS A 3 -4.44 25.50 9.33
CA LYS A 3 -3.32 25.65 8.39
C LYS A 3 -2.05 25.24 9.13
N VAL A 4 -1.29 24.31 8.57
CA VAL A 4 0.02 23.92 9.11
C VAL A 4 0.84 25.20 9.22
N LYS A 5 1.23 25.57 10.45
CA LYS A 5 2.14 26.69 10.66
C LYS A 5 3.47 26.31 10.05
N ARG A 6 3.97 27.10 9.09
CA ARG A 6 5.22 26.86 8.37
C ARG A 6 6.18 28.02 8.61
N ILE A 7 7.47 27.70 8.69
CA ILE A 7 8.57 28.65 8.59
C ILE A 7 9.31 28.26 7.32
N GLU A 8 9.30 29.13 6.34
CA GLU A 8 9.72 28.82 4.97
C GLU A 8 11.20 29.09 4.73
N THR A 9 11.75 30.16 5.31
CA THR A 9 13.12 30.63 5.08
C THR A 9 13.95 30.71 6.36
N GLU A 10 15.28 30.70 6.23
CA GLU A 10 16.18 30.92 7.36
C GLU A 10 16.01 32.34 7.94
N ASN A 11 15.85 33.36 7.08
CA ASN A 11 15.58 34.73 7.53
C ASN A 11 14.32 34.80 8.42
N GLU A 12 13.24 34.11 8.03
CA GLU A 12 12.03 34.03 8.86
C GLU A 12 12.30 33.32 10.21
N ARG A 13 13.14 32.28 10.22
CA ARG A 13 13.56 31.63 11.47
C ARG A 13 14.37 32.59 12.34
N GLU A 14 15.30 33.35 11.78
CA GLU A 14 16.10 34.33 12.50
C GLU A 14 15.23 35.43 13.12
N GLU A 15 14.26 35.96 12.36
CA GLU A 15 13.27 36.91 12.87
C GLU A 15 12.46 36.34 14.03
N LEU A 16 12.00 35.09 13.92
CA LEU A 16 11.28 34.39 14.98
C LEU A 16 12.16 34.19 16.21
N VAL A 17 13.43 33.78 16.04
CA VAL A 17 14.35 33.59 17.16
C VAL A 17 14.68 34.93 17.83
N GLY A 18 14.85 35.99 17.05
CA GLY A 18 15.02 37.35 17.54
C GLY A 18 13.82 37.81 18.36
N PHE A 19 12.60 37.56 17.87
CA PHE A 19 11.37 37.86 18.59
C PHE A 19 11.25 37.07 19.90
N LEU A 20 11.55 35.76 19.90
CA LEU A 20 11.49 34.94 21.11
C LEU A 20 12.51 35.37 22.19
N LYS A 21 13.65 35.95 21.78
CA LYS A 21 14.67 36.47 22.71
C LYS A 21 14.38 37.89 23.21
N THR A 22 13.89 38.77 22.34
CA THR A 22 13.80 40.22 22.61
C THR A 22 12.38 40.72 22.84
N GLY A 23 11.36 39.94 22.47
CA GLY A 23 9.95 40.32 22.48
C GLY A 23 9.57 41.37 21.42
N LYS A 24 10.50 41.76 20.53
CA LYS A 24 10.28 42.81 19.52
C LYS A 24 10.36 42.24 18.11
N LEU A 25 9.47 42.73 17.24
CA LEU A 25 9.50 42.48 15.79
C LEU A 25 10.14 43.67 15.05
N PRO A 26 10.67 43.46 13.82
CA PRO A 26 11.12 44.54 12.95
C PRO A 26 10.05 45.62 12.75
N GLU A 27 10.46 46.90 12.67
CA GLU A 27 9.55 48.04 12.52
C GLU A 27 8.81 48.09 11.17
N GLU A 28 9.27 47.31 10.21
CA GLU A 28 8.70 47.16 8.87
C GLU A 28 7.27 46.61 8.92
N TYR A 29 6.95 45.77 9.92
CA TYR A 29 5.65 45.17 10.06
C TYR A 29 4.68 46.09 10.81
N LYS A 30 3.57 46.46 10.16
CA LYS A 30 2.51 47.33 10.72
C LYS A 30 1.13 46.70 10.65
N GLY A 31 0.23 47.17 11.52
CA GLY A 31 -1.19 46.80 11.52
C GLY A 31 -1.42 45.30 11.71
N TRP A 32 -2.31 44.73 10.89
CA TRP A 32 -2.78 43.35 11.03
C TRP A 32 -1.66 42.31 10.81
N HIS A 33 -0.69 42.60 9.92
CA HIS A 33 0.45 41.71 9.64
C HIS A 33 1.28 41.46 10.90
N LYS A 34 1.57 42.53 11.65
CA LYS A 34 2.32 42.46 12.90
C LYS A 34 1.57 41.57 13.92
N THR A 35 0.27 41.81 14.11
CA THR A 35 -0.55 41.02 15.04
C THR A 35 -0.62 39.54 14.64
N ALA A 36 -0.70 39.26 13.33
CA ALA A 36 -0.71 37.88 12.82
C ALA A 36 0.64 37.17 13.05
N LEU A 37 1.76 37.87 12.85
CA LEU A 37 3.10 37.35 13.12
C LEU A 37 3.33 37.08 14.61
N ILE A 38 2.92 38.00 15.49
CA ILE A 38 3.01 37.80 16.95
C ILE A 38 2.28 36.51 17.35
N LYS A 39 1.01 36.37 16.96
CA LYS A 39 0.20 35.16 17.23
C LYS A 39 0.81 33.88 16.65
N LYS A 40 1.55 34.00 15.54
CA LYS A 40 2.28 32.88 14.93
C LYS A 40 3.50 32.52 15.78
N TYR A 41 4.32 33.50 16.11
CA TYR A 41 5.61 33.32 16.78
C TYR A 41 5.48 32.93 18.25
N GLU A 42 4.47 33.43 18.96
CA GLU A 42 4.14 33.04 20.35
C GLU A 42 3.84 31.54 20.53
N CYS A 43 3.56 30.83 19.44
CA CYS A 43 3.30 29.39 19.49
C CYS A 43 4.57 28.54 19.49
N PHE A 44 5.74 29.18 19.41
CA PHE A 44 7.03 28.52 19.37
C PHE A 44 7.84 28.82 20.61
N ILE A 45 8.65 27.84 21.01
CA ILE A 45 9.62 27.95 22.09
C ILE A 45 10.95 27.45 21.53
N ILE A 46 12.03 28.17 21.78
CA ILE A 46 13.38 27.73 21.43
C ILE A 46 14.04 27.05 22.62
N ARG A 47 14.65 25.88 22.40
CA ARG A 47 15.53 25.22 23.37
C ARG A 47 16.82 24.86 22.66
N GLU A 48 17.94 25.30 23.23
CA GLU A 48 19.26 25.19 22.61
C GLU A 48 19.27 25.83 21.21
N ALA A 49 19.16 25.01 20.15
CA ALA A 49 19.10 25.45 18.75
C ALA A 49 17.77 25.11 18.05
N ASP A 50 16.89 24.37 18.73
CA ASP A 50 15.72 23.74 18.13
C ASP A 50 14.43 24.44 18.50
N LEU A 51 13.52 24.50 17.53
CA LEU A 51 12.18 25.04 17.73
C LEU A 51 11.24 23.94 18.18
N PHE A 52 10.42 24.28 19.17
CA PHE A 52 9.36 23.45 19.70
C PHE A 52 8.04 24.19 19.59
N MET A 53 6.94 23.46 19.45
CA MET A 53 5.60 24.02 19.51
C MET A 53 4.75 23.23 20.50
N ALA A 54 3.82 23.91 21.17
CA ALA A 54 2.86 23.25 22.04
C ALA A 54 1.79 22.53 21.20
N LYS A 55 1.56 21.25 21.50
CA LYS A 55 0.52 20.43 20.88
C LYS A 55 -0.08 19.48 21.91
N ASN A 56 -1.38 19.62 22.19
CA ASN A 56 -2.08 18.84 23.22
C ASN A 56 -1.32 18.84 24.56
N ASP A 57 -0.91 20.03 25.03
CA ASP A 57 -0.15 20.25 26.27
C ASP A 57 1.25 19.63 26.33
N VAL A 58 1.74 19.08 25.21
CA VAL A 58 3.10 18.54 25.07
C VAL A 58 3.90 19.42 24.10
N LEU A 59 5.17 19.67 24.44
CA LEU A 59 6.11 20.32 23.52
C LEU A 59 6.63 19.30 22.51
N VAL A 60 6.36 19.55 21.24
CA VAL A 60 6.83 18.72 20.13
C VAL A 60 7.86 19.46 19.29
N LEU A 61 8.84 18.73 18.76
CA LEU A 61 9.86 19.28 17.88
C LEU A 61 9.21 19.85 16.62
N PHE A 62 9.64 21.04 16.21
CA PHE A 62 9.22 21.69 14.98
C PHE A 62 10.41 21.80 14.01
N CYS A 63 10.24 21.23 12.81
CA CYS A 63 11.23 21.32 11.75
C CYS A 63 10.80 22.37 10.71
N CYS A 64 11.64 23.37 10.47
CA CYS A 64 11.41 24.37 9.42
C CYS A 64 11.46 23.73 8.03
N ASN A 65 10.88 24.40 7.03
CA ASN A 65 10.72 23.81 5.71
C ASN A 65 12.05 23.53 5.00
N PHE A 66 13.03 24.43 5.16
CA PHE A 66 14.36 24.32 4.59
C PHE A 66 15.27 23.30 5.30
N GLN A 67 14.88 22.77 6.47
CA GLN A 67 15.68 21.79 7.22
C GLN A 67 15.45 20.36 6.69
N ILE A 68 15.76 20.14 5.41
CA ILE A 68 15.43 18.91 4.68
C ILE A 68 16.11 17.69 5.31
N GLU A 69 17.40 17.79 5.66
CA GLU A 69 18.17 16.70 6.27
C GLU A 69 17.59 16.29 7.62
N LYS A 70 17.16 17.28 8.42
CA LYS A 70 16.56 17.04 9.73
C LYS A 70 15.18 16.39 9.61
N LYS A 71 14.38 16.79 8.62
CA LYS A 71 13.12 16.10 8.31
C LYS A 71 13.38 14.66 7.89
N LYS A 72 14.35 14.44 7.00
CA LYS A 72 14.72 13.10 6.53
C LYS A 72 15.14 12.19 7.67
N SER A 73 16.05 12.65 8.54
CA SER A 73 16.53 11.85 9.67
C SER A 73 15.40 11.49 10.64
N PHE A 74 14.51 12.44 10.96
CA PHE A 74 13.36 12.18 11.82
C PHE A 74 12.42 11.12 11.23
N ILE A 75 12.05 11.25 9.95
CA ILE A 75 11.15 10.31 9.28
C ILE A 75 11.80 8.91 9.21
N LEU A 76 13.09 8.82 8.85
CA LEU A 76 13.81 7.56 8.77
C LEU A 76 13.92 6.86 10.12
N ASN A 77 14.19 7.60 11.20
CA ASN A 77 14.27 7.02 12.56
C ASN A 77 12.94 6.39 13.00
N VAL A 78 11.80 6.93 12.54
CA VAL A 78 10.48 6.35 12.82
C VAL A 78 10.15 5.21 11.85
N HIS A 79 10.57 5.31 10.59
CA HIS A 79 10.23 4.35 9.54
C HIS A 79 11.05 3.06 9.60
N LEU A 80 12.38 3.17 9.65
CA LEU A 80 13.31 2.04 9.46
C LEU A 80 13.14 0.88 10.46
N PRO A 81 12.82 1.09 11.75
CA PRO A 81 12.71 -0.02 12.70
C PRO A 81 11.62 -1.05 12.37
N GLY A 82 10.58 -0.65 11.63
CA GLY A 82 9.43 -1.52 11.36
C GLY A 82 8.81 -1.36 9.98
N HIS A 83 9.41 -0.57 9.09
CA HIS A 83 8.90 -0.24 7.76
C HIS A 83 7.41 0.10 7.75
N ILE A 84 7.01 0.97 8.70
CA ILE A 84 5.59 1.31 8.88
C ILE A 84 5.01 1.95 7.62
N SER A 85 3.73 1.66 7.35
CA SER A 85 3.02 2.18 6.19
C SER A 85 2.95 3.70 6.19
N ALA A 86 2.83 4.31 5.01
CA ALA A 86 2.80 5.77 4.87
C ALA A 86 1.72 6.44 5.72
N ASN A 87 0.53 5.86 5.79
CA ASN A 87 -0.56 6.40 6.60
C ASN A 87 -0.24 6.37 8.10
N LYS A 88 0.39 5.29 8.58
CA LYS A 88 0.78 5.19 9.99
C LYS A 88 1.95 6.13 10.31
N LEU A 89 2.89 6.27 9.39
CA LEU A 89 4.01 7.21 9.54
C LEU A 89 3.49 8.65 9.61
N GLU A 90 2.56 9.04 8.74
CA GLU A 90 1.89 10.35 8.80
C GLU A 90 1.26 10.59 10.18
N GLU A 91 0.52 9.63 10.73
CA GLU A 91 -0.11 9.75 12.04
C GLU A 91 0.93 9.97 13.15
N VAL A 92 1.98 9.15 13.19
CA VAL A 92 3.02 9.22 14.23
C VAL A 92 3.83 10.50 14.12
N VAL A 93 4.28 10.87 12.91
CA VAL A 93 5.04 12.10 12.67
C VAL A 93 4.21 13.31 13.04
N PHE A 94 2.96 13.40 12.57
CA PHE A 94 2.12 14.55 12.90
C PHE A 94 1.73 14.58 14.38
N LYS A 95 1.63 13.45 15.08
CA LYS A 95 1.38 13.46 16.52
C LYS A 95 2.58 13.99 17.31
N ASN A 96 3.79 13.56 16.94
CA ASN A 96 5.00 13.79 17.74
C ASN A 96 5.87 14.97 17.27
N SER A 97 5.50 15.63 16.17
CA SER A 97 6.28 16.72 15.58
C SER A 97 5.43 17.73 14.80
N GLY A 98 6.03 18.87 14.45
CA GLY A 98 5.45 19.92 13.62
C GLY A 98 6.33 20.30 12.44
N GLY A 99 5.73 20.96 11.44
CA GLY A 99 6.44 21.46 10.25
C GLY A 99 6.63 20.45 9.10
N PHE A 100 6.15 19.21 9.28
CA PHE A 100 6.13 18.17 8.25
C PHE A 100 4.91 18.27 7.35
N THR A 101 5.09 17.96 6.06
CA THR A 101 3.99 17.78 5.11
C THR A 101 3.78 16.30 4.78
N ARG A 102 2.59 15.95 4.28
CA ARG A 102 2.34 14.60 3.76
C ARG A 102 3.27 14.26 2.58
N ASN A 103 3.64 15.27 1.79
CA ASN A 103 4.52 15.09 0.65
C ASN A 103 5.93 14.71 1.11
N ASP A 104 6.46 15.40 2.13
CA ASP A 104 7.78 15.11 2.73
C ASP A 104 7.89 13.63 3.13
N ILE A 105 6.82 13.09 3.73
CA ILE A 105 6.77 11.71 4.21
C ILE A 105 6.66 10.73 3.05
N ARG A 106 5.73 10.97 2.12
CA ARG A 106 5.47 10.04 1.00
C ARG A 106 6.61 9.99 0.00
N GLU A 107 7.22 11.12 -0.32
CA GLU A 107 8.40 11.15 -1.19
C GLU A 107 9.53 10.34 -0.59
N LEU A 108 9.76 10.45 0.72
CA LEU A 108 10.83 9.72 1.39
C LEU A 108 10.58 8.21 1.41
N ILE A 109 9.37 7.76 1.77
CA ILE A 109 9.01 6.33 1.77
C ILE A 109 9.08 5.75 0.36
N LYS A 110 8.76 6.54 -0.67
CA LYS A 110 8.82 6.10 -2.06
C LYS A 110 10.20 5.55 -2.43
N PHE A 111 11.28 6.02 -1.80
CA PHE A 111 12.65 5.54 -2.04
C PHE A 111 13.12 4.47 -1.05
N CYS A 112 12.27 3.96 -0.16
CA CYS A 112 12.63 2.86 0.72
C CYS A 112 12.67 1.54 -0.05
N GLU A 113 13.87 1.00 -0.22
CA GLU A 113 14.12 -0.26 -0.95
C GLU A 113 13.33 -1.44 -0.36
N SER A 114 13.37 -1.63 0.96
CA SER A 114 12.65 -2.73 1.61
C SER A 114 11.13 -2.64 1.41
N CYS A 115 10.56 -1.43 1.41
CA CYS A 115 9.14 -1.25 1.12
C CYS A 115 8.81 -1.50 -0.34
N GLN A 116 9.67 -1.07 -1.28
CA GLN A 116 9.48 -1.32 -2.70
C GLN A 116 9.55 -2.81 -3.04
N LEU A 117 10.55 -3.53 -2.52
CA LEU A 117 10.72 -4.97 -2.77
C LEU A 117 9.57 -5.81 -2.22
N ASN A 118 8.99 -5.40 -1.10
CA ASN A 118 7.87 -6.10 -0.47
C ASN A 118 6.49 -5.56 -0.89
N GLN A 119 6.45 -4.60 -1.82
CA GLN A 119 5.18 -4.10 -2.33
C GLN A 119 4.53 -5.16 -3.23
N SER A 120 3.30 -5.54 -2.91
CA SER A 120 2.53 -6.43 -3.76
C SER A 120 2.36 -5.80 -5.16
N LEU A 121 2.89 -6.46 -6.19
CA LEU A 121 2.68 -6.10 -7.58
C LEU A 121 1.23 -6.45 -7.99
N ILE A 122 0.25 -5.67 -7.55
CA ILE A 122 -1.14 -5.87 -7.97
C ILE A 122 -1.31 -5.20 -9.33
N THR A 123 -0.92 -5.92 -10.38
CA THR A 123 -1.31 -5.63 -11.75
C THR A 123 -1.79 -6.92 -12.39
N ARG A 124 -2.81 -7.56 -11.80
CA ARG A 124 -3.54 -8.60 -12.53
C ARG A 124 -4.23 -7.88 -13.70
N PRO A 125 -3.89 -8.17 -14.96
CA PRO A 125 -4.66 -7.63 -16.07
C PRO A 125 -6.12 -8.08 -15.92
N PRO A 126 -7.09 -7.33 -16.46
CA PRO A 126 -8.49 -7.76 -16.44
C PRO A 126 -8.58 -9.15 -17.08
N MET A 127 -9.15 -10.12 -16.36
CA MET A 127 -9.37 -11.46 -16.89
C MET A 127 -10.35 -11.36 -18.07
N LYS A 128 -9.96 -11.93 -19.21
CA LYS A 128 -10.85 -12.05 -20.37
C LYS A 128 -11.56 -13.40 -20.29
N ASN A 129 -12.89 -13.37 -20.32
CA ASN A 129 -13.68 -14.58 -20.41
C ASN A 129 -13.45 -15.26 -21.77
N ILE A 130 -13.40 -16.59 -21.75
CA ILE A 130 -13.48 -17.40 -22.96
C ILE A 130 -14.95 -17.44 -23.37
N ILE A 131 -15.28 -16.90 -24.55
CA ILE A 131 -16.63 -16.91 -25.10
C ILE A 131 -16.62 -17.84 -26.31
N GLU A 132 -17.44 -18.89 -26.26
CA GLU A 132 -17.66 -19.79 -27.39
C GLU A 132 -18.94 -19.44 -28.13
N SER A 133 -18.97 -19.70 -29.44
CA SER A 133 -20.11 -19.38 -30.32
C SER A 133 -21.05 -20.57 -30.59
N ALA A 134 -20.63 -21.80 -30.29
CA ALA A 134 -21.39 -23.01 -30.61
C ALA A 134 -21.14 -24.16 -29.62
N ILE A 135 -22.12 -25.07 -29.54
CA ILE A 135 -22.04 -26.34 -28.80
C ILE A 135 -20.90 -27.19 -29.39
N MET A 136 -20.18 -27.92 -28.53
CA MET A 136 -19.08 -28.83 -28.90
C MET A 136 -17.85 -28.16 -29.53
N HIS A 137 -17.77 -26.82 -29.56
CA HIS A 137 -16.62 -26.13 -30.12
C HIS A 137 -15.38 -26.19 -29.23
N ARG A 138 -15.56 -26.25 -27.90
CA ARG A 138 -14.46 -26.37 -26.94
C ARG A 138 -14.90 -27.11 -25.69
N TRP A 139 -14.16 -28.18 -25.38
CA TRP A 139 -14.28 -28.90 -24.11
C TRP A 139 -13.15 -28.51 -23.16
N ILE A 140 -13.49 -28.33 -21.90
CA ILE A 140 -12.54 -28.12 -20.81
C ILE A 140 -12.53 -29.41 -20.00
N ALA A 141 -11.36 -30.03 -19.88
CA ALA A 141 -11.17 -31.26 -19.14
C ALA A 141 -10.30 -30.98 -17.92
N ASP A 142 -10.73 -31.49 -16.76
CA ASP A 142 -9.95 -31.47 -15.54
C ASP A 142 -10.16 -32.77 -14.76
N THR A 143 -9.16 -33.15 -13.96
CA THR A 143 -9.20 -34.38 -13.17
C THR A 143 -9.17 -34.07 -11.69
N VAL A 144 -10.22 -34.52 -11.00
CA VAL A 144 -10.33 -34.42 -9.54
C VAL A 144 -9.65 -35.62 -8.90
N ASP A 145 -8.89 -35.38 -7.82
CA ASP A 145 -8.27 -36.42 -7.02
C ASP A 145 -9.24 -36.99 -5.99
N MET A 146 -9.51 -38.29 -6.11
CA MET A 146 -10.40 -39.08 -5.26
C MET A 146 -9.65 -40.26 -4.63
N SER A 147 -8.30 -40.26 -4.65
CA SER A 147 -7.48 -41.40 -4.25
C SER A 147 -7.68 -41.79 -2.78
N HIS A 148 -8.06 -40.84 -1.94
CA HIS A 148 -8.42 -41.10 -0.54
C HIS A 148 -9.57 -42.12 -0.40
N TYR A 149 -10.48 -42.17 -1.39
CA TYR A 149 -11.65 -43.05 -1.38
C TYR A 149 -11.43 -44.38 -2.12
N ALA A 150 -10.20 -44.68 -2.57
CA ALA A 150 -9.92 -45.84 -3.39
C ALA A 150 -10.42 -47.16 -2.76
N ALA A 151 -10.27 -47.33 -1.45
CA ALA A 151 -10.69 -48.52 -0.72
C ALA A 151 -12.22 -48.69 -0.66
N SER A 152 -12.96 -47.59 -0.72
CA SER A 152 -14.42 -47.55 -0.69
C SER A 152 -15.06 -47.30 -2.06
N ASN A 153 -14.25 -47.24 -3.13
CA ASN A 153 -14.66 -46.90 -4.49
C ASN A 153 -14.03 -47.85 -5.53
N ASP A 154 -13.95 -49.15 -5.22
CA ASP A 154 -13.46 -50.22 -6.11
C ASP A 154 -12.09 -49.95 -6.78
N GLY A 155 -11.21 -49.22 -6.08
CA GLY A 155 -9.90 -48.82 -6.56
C GLY A 155 -9.90 -47.67 -7.58
N TYR A 156 -11.02 -46.97 -7.76
CA TYR A 156 -11.08 -45.72 -8.51
C TYR A 156 -10.58 -44.56 -7.66
N CYS A 157 -9.58 -43.87 -8.18
CA CYS A 157 -8.83 -42.85 -7.46
C CYS A 157 -8.95 -41.47 -8.10
N TRP A 158 -9.52 -41.38 -9.31
CA TRP A 158 -9.62 -40.13 -10.05
C TRP A 158 -10.95 -40.02 -10.76
N MET A 159 -11.38 -38.78 -10.98
CA MET A 159 -12.59 -38.47 -11.71
C MET A 159 -12.25 -37.44 -12.80
N LEU A 160 -12.26 -37.88 -14.05
CA LEU A 160 -12.07 -37.02 -15.20
C LEU A 160 -13.39 -36.35 -15.54
N ASN A 161 -13.45 -35.04 -15.37
CA ASN A 161 -14.59 -34.21 -15.72
C ASN A 161 -14.29 -33.48 -17.00
N ILE A 162 -15.20 -33.57 -17.97
CA ILE A 162 -15.10 -32.90 -19.26
C ILE A 162 -16.37 -32.07 -19.41
N VAL A 163 -16.23 -30.77 -19.64
CA VAL A 163 -17.36 -29.84 -19.76
C VAL A 163 -17.31 -29.16 -21.11
N ASP A 164 -18.41 -29.22 -21.86
CA ASP A 164 -18.58 -28.38 -23.03
C ASP A 164 -18.75 -26.91 -22.59
N SER A 165 -17.83 -26.06 -23.02
CA SER A 165 -17.73 -24.69 -22.51
C SER A 165 -18.87 -23.79 -23.00
N TYR A 166 -19.61 -24.18 -24.04
CA TYR A 166 -20.82 -23.47 -24.48
C TYR A 166 -22.07 -23.95 -23.73
N SER A 167 -22.46 -25.21 -23.91
CA SER A 167 -23.72 -25.76 -23.36
C SER A 167 -23.69 -26.01 -21.86
N LYS A 168 -22.48 -26.06 -21.27
CA LYS A 168 -22.22 -26.48 -19.88
C LYS A 168 -22.59 -27.93 -19.60
N PHE A 169 -22.82 -28.74 -20.64
CA PHE A 169 -22.98 -30.18 -20.48
C PHE A 169 -21.68 -30.80 -19.97
N ALA A 170 -21.78 -31.72 -19.00
CA ALA A 170 -20.63 -32.30 -18.33
C ALA A 170 -20.67 -33.84 -18.41
N TRP A 171 -19.56 -34.43 -18.82
CA TRP A 171 -19.29 -35.86 -18.70
C TRP A 171 -18.31 -36.10 -17.55
N SER A 172 -18.54 -37.17 -16.79
CA SER A 172 -17.66 -37.55 -15.69
C SER A 172 -17.29 -39.03 -15.80
N PHE A 173 -15.99 -39.32 -15.74
CA PHE A 173 -15.45 -40.66 -15.90
C PHE A 173 -14.58 -41.06 -14.71
N PRO A 174 -14.89 -42.17 -14.02
CA PRO A 174 -14.04 -42.68 -12.96
C PRO A 174 -12.82 -43.38 -13.55
N LEU A 175 -11.62 -43.06 -13.04
CA LEU A 175 -10.34 -43.61 -13.48
C LEU A 175 -9.58 -44.26 -12.31
N LYS A 176 -8.91 -45.38 -12.60
CA LYS A 176 -8.07 -46.13 -11.63
C LYS A 176 -6.59 -45.76 -11.68
N ASP A 177 -6.17 -44.92 -12.64
CA ASP A 177 -4.81 -44.42 -12.81
C ASP A 177 -4.83 -43.10 -13.60
N LYS A 178 -3.76 -42.29 -13.47
CA LYS A 178 -3.51 -41.05 -14.24
C LYS A 178 -2.69 -41.30 -15.51
N SER A 179 -2.63 -42.52 -16.03
CA SER A 179 -1.81 -42.81 -17.20
C SER A 179 -2.41 -42.20 -18.46
N MET A 180 -1.54 -41.77 -19.38
CA MET A 180 -1.95 -41.26 -20.69
C MET A 180 -2.80 -42.28 -21.46
N LYS A 181 -2.53 -43.58 -21.30
CA LYS A 181 -3.29 -44.67 -21.93
C LYS A 181 -4.75 -44.68 -21.46
N THR A 182 -4.96 -44.52 -20.16
CA THR A 182 -6.29 -44.47 -19.54
C THR A 182 -7.06 -43.24 -20.02
N TYR A 183 -6.44 -42.05 -20.03
CA TYR A 183 -7.07 -40.85 -20.60
C TYR A 183 -7.41 -41.02 -22.09
N ALA A 184 -6.46 -41.45 -22.91
CA ALA A 184 -6.68 -41.62 -24.35
C ALA A 184 -7.81 -42.61 -24.65
N LYS A 185 -7.91 -43.69 -23.88
CA LYS A 185 -9.01 -44.66 -23.99
C LYS A 185 -10.36 -44.03 -23.64
N THR A 186 -10.42 -43.20 -22.59
CA THR A 186 -11.64 -42.51 -22.18
C THR A 186 -12.07 -41.46 -23.21
N PHE A 187 -11.16 -40.61 -23.68
CA PHE A 187 -11.45 -39.64 -24.74
C PHE A 187 -11.89 -40.32 -26.03
N LYS A 188 -11.22 -41.41 -26.44
CA LYS A 188 -11.62 -42.17 -27.64
C LYS A 188 -13.04 -42.70 -27.54
N LYS A 189 -13.46 -43.18 -26.36
CA LYS A 189 -14.84 -43.62 -26.14
C LYS A 189 -15.82 -42.44 -26.23
N LEU A 190 -15.49 -41.32 -25.60
CA LEU A 190 -16.33 -40.12 -25.64
C LEU A 190 -16.52 -39.61 -27.08
N PHE A 191 -15.43 -39.45 -27.84
CA PHE A 191 -15.50 -39.01 -29.24
C PHE A 191 -16.24 -40.00 -30.14
N PHE A 192 -16.21 -41.30 -29.83
CA PHE A 192 -16.98 -42.28 -30.57
C PHE A 192 -18.50 -42.13 -30.34
N CYS A 193 -18.92 -41.69 -29.15
CA CYS A 193 -20.32 -41.49 -28.80
C CYS A 193 -20.85 -40.13 -29.24
N GLU A 194 -20.09 -39.06 -28.98
CA GLU A 194 -20.55 -37.67 -29.17
C GLU A 194 -20.09 -37.08 -30.50
N GLY A 195 -19.05 -37.65 -31.11
CA GLY A 195 -18.34 -37.04 -32.24
C GLY A 195 -17.09 -36.27 -31.80
N PRO A 196 -16.21 -35.93 -32.76
CA PRO A 196 -15.03 -35.09 -32.51
C PRO A 196 -15.39 -33.64 -32.22
#